data_AF-A0A9D4G6N2-F1
#
_entry.id   AF-A0A9D4G6N2-F1
#
_cell.length_a   1.000
_cell.length_b   1.000
_cell.length_c   1.000
_cell.angle_alpha   90.00
_cell.angle_beta   90.00
_cell.angle_gamma   90.00
#
_symmetry.space_group_name_H-M   'P 1'
#
loop_
_entity.id
_entity.type
_entity.pdbx_description
1 polymer ?
#
loop_
_entity_poly.entity_id
_entity_poly.type
_entity_poly.pdbx_seq_one_letter_code
_entity_poly.pdbx_strand_id
1 'polypeptide(L)' 'MSTPPSSPNLNPIEHVLATLKDNLKRKVKPKTKVELVNGIKYFLGKLDSS' A
#
# COMPACT_ATOMS: atom_id res chain seq x y z
N MET A 1 3.26 8.88 -23.85
CA MET A 1 4.08 7.79 -23.25
C MET A 1 3.12 6.84 -22.57
N SER A 2 2.96 5.62 -23.09
CA SER A 2 2.19 4.58 -22.41
C SER A 2 3.16 3.74 -21.60
N THR A 3 2.83 3.49 -20.33
CA THR A 3 3.56 2.52 -19.50
C THR A 3 3.53 1.17 -20.23
N PRO A 4 4.68 0.54 -20.51
CA PRO A 4 4.70 -0.74 -21.19
C PRO A 4 3.94 -1.80 -20.38
N PRO A 5 3.20 -2.71 -21.03
CA PRO A 5 2.63 -3.87 -20.34
C PRO A 5 3.77 -4.66 -19.70
N SER A 6 3.62 -5.04 -18.43
CA SER A 6 4.64 -5.69 -17.59
C SER A 6 5.79 -4.80 -17.10
N SER A 7 5.56 -3.49 -16.92
CA SER A 7 6.54 -2.59 -16.26
C SER A 7 6.03 -2.03 -14.92
N PRO A 8 5.87 -2.87 -13.87
CA PRO A 8 5.46 -2.39 -12.54
C PRO A 8 6.45 -1.34 -12.01
N ASN A 9 7.75 -1.52 -12.24
CA ASN A 9 8.80 -0.59 -11.81
C ASN A 9 8.68 0.84 -12.39
N LEU A 10 7.90 1.04 -13.46
CA LEU A 10 7.66 2.35 -14.07
C LEU A 10 6.41 3.05 -13.51
N ASN A 11 5.59 2.35 -12.72
CA ASN A 11 4.40 2.93 -12.11
C ASN A 11 4.71 3.39 -10.67
N PRO A 12 4.65 4.70 -10.37
CA PRO A 12 4.99 5.23 -9.05
C PRO A 12 4.13 4.68 -7.92
N ILE A 13 2.92 4.17 -8.21
CA ILE A 13 2.07 3.55 -7.17
C ILE A 13 2.67 2.26 -6.60
N GLU A 14 3.56 1.58 -7.32
CA GLU A 14 4.18 0.34 -6.83
C GLU A 14 5.01 0.58 -5.56
N HIS A 15 5.63 1.75 -5.42
CA HIS A 15 6.34 2.13 -4.20
C HIS A 15 5.39 2.28 -3.00
N VAL A 16 4.22 2.87 -3.22
CA VAL A 16 3.18 3.01 -2.19
C VAL A 16 2.62 1.64 -1.82
N LEU A 17 2.36 0.78 -2.81
CA LEU A 17 1.84 -0.58 -2.61
C LEU A 17 2.86 -1.47 -1.88
N ALA A 18 4.15 -1.38 -2.21
CA ALA A 18 5.21 -2.11 -1.52
C ALA A 18 5.27 -1.69 -0.05
N THR A 19 5.25 -0.39 0.22
CA THR A 19 5.29 0.16 1.58
C THR A 19 4.03 -0.21 2.39
N LEU A 20 2.85 -0.17 1.76
CA LEU A 20 1.60 -0.62 2.35
C LEU A 20 1.65 -2.10 2.72
N LYS A 21 2.11 -2.96 1.81
CA LYS A 21 2.27 -4.40 2.07
C LYS A 21 3.21 -4.66 3.24
N ASP A 22 4.32 -3.94 3.34
CA ASP A 22 5.25 -4.05 4.46
C ASP A 22 4.64 -3.57 5.78
N ASN A 23 3.87 -2.48 5.77
CA ASN A 23 3.14 -2.00 6.93
C ASN A 23 2.13 -3.05 7.42
N LEU A 24 1.35 -3.63 6.51
CA LEU A 24 0.37 -4.65 6.83
C LEU A 24 1.01 -5.93 7.36
N LYS A 25 2.14 -6.37 6.79
CA LYS A 25 2.85 -7.59 7.22
C LYS A 25 3.59 -7.42 8.55
N ARG A 26 4.26 -6.29 8.76
CA ARG A 26 5.16 -6.10 9.91
C ARG A 26 4.48 -5.43 11.10
N LYS A 27 3.56 -4.50 10.86
CA LYS A 27 2.92 -3.69 11.91
C LYS A 27 1.50 -4.13 12.21
N VAL A 28 0.60 -4.10 11.22
CA VAL A 28 -0.84 -4.33 11.44
C VAL A 28 -1.16 -5.81 11.68
N LYS A 29 -0.54 -6.71 10.91
CA LYS A 29 -0.74 -8.17 10.98
C LYS A 29 -2.24 -8.56 11.07
N PRO A 30 -3.08 -8.10 10.14
CA PRO A 30 -4.51 -8.30 10.23
C PRO A 30 -4.87 -9.78 10.13
N LYS A 31 -5.77 -10.23 11.00
CA LYS A 31 -6.38 -11.57 10.99
C LYS A 31 -7.81 -11.55 10.45
N THR A 32 -8.44 -10.38 10.45
CA THR A 32 -9.78 -10.18 9.91
C THR A 32 -9.79 -9.18 8.76
N LYS A 33 -10.82 -9.25 7.91
CA LYS A 33 -11.04 -8.28 6.83
C LYS A 33 -11.16 -6.85 7.38
N VAL A 34 -11.79 -6.67 8.54
CA VAL A 34 -11.98 -5.35 9.16
C VAL A 34 -10.64 -4.75 9.57
N GLU A 35 -9.77 -5.53 10.20
CA GLU A 35 -8.42 -5.08 10.56
C GLU A 35 -7.58 -4.72 9.33
N LEU A 36 -7.70 -5.49 8.24
CA LEU A 36 -7.04 -5.19 6.98
C LEU A 36 -7.49 -3.84 6.41
N VAL A 37 -8.81 -3.63 6.31
CA VAL A 37 -9.38 -2.38 5.77
C VAL A 37 -8.99 -1.18 6.64
N ASN A 38 -9.05 -1.32 7.95
CA ASN A 38 -8.67 -0.26 8.88
C ASN A 38 -7.17 0.06 8.80
N GLY A 39 -6.32 -0.96 8.67
CA GLY A 39 -4.88 -0.77 8.46
C GLY A 39 -4.55 -0.01 7.17
N ILE A 40 -5.26 -0.32 6.07
CA ILE A 40 -5.11 0.40 4.80
C ILE A 40 -5.55 1.87 4.96
N LYS A 41 -6.72 2.13 5.54
CA LYS A 41 -7.22 3.49 5.77
C LYS A 41 -6.27 4.31 6.64
N TYR A 42 -5.76 3.71 7.71
CA TYR A 42 -4.78 4.36 8.59
C TYR A 42 -3.49 4.74 7.85
N PHE A 43 -2.95 3.81 7.06
CA PHE A 43 -1.73 4.06 6.28
C PHE A 43 -1.92 5.21 5.27
N LEU A 44 -3.02 5.18 4.52
CA LEU A 44 -3.33 6.22 3.53
C LEU A 44 -3.62 7.58 4.20
N GLY A 45 -4.34 7.60 5.32
CA GLY A 45 -4.56 8.83 6.09
C GLY A 45 -3.26 9.44 6.62
N LYS A 46 -2.29 8.61 7.01
CA LYS A 46 -0.95 9.10 7.36
C LYS A 46 -0.20 9.71 6.18
N LEU A 47 -0.34 9.12 4.99
CA LEU A 47 0.33 9.59 3.77
C LEU A 47 -0.19 10.97 3.34
N ASP A 48 -1.49 11.22 3.50
CA ASP A 48 -2.14 12.49 3.16
C ASP A 48 -1.75 13.65 4.11
N SER A 49 -1.37 13.31 5.35
CA SER A 49 -0.96 14.28 6.38
C SER A 49 0.56 14.54 6.42
N SER A 50 1.34 14.01 5.48
CA SER A 50 2.82 14.08 5.45
C SER A 50 3.36 15.04 4.41
#